data_AF-A0A925FQ89-F1
#
_entry.id   AF-A0A925FQ89-F1
#
_cell.length_a   1.000
_cell.length_b   1.000
_cell.length_c   1.000
_cell.angle_alpha   90.00
_cell.angle_beta   90.00
_cell.angle_gamma   90.00
#
_symmetry.space_group_name_H-M   'P 1'
#
loop_
_entity.id
_entity.type
_entity.pdbx_description
1 polymer ?
#
loop_
_entity_poly.entity_id
_entity_poly.type
_entity_poly.pdbx_seq_one_letter_code
_entity_poly.pdbx_strand_id
1 'polypeptide(L)'
;MPAGTPELSVVVTVVDGGEAVRGVLDALVRQDGAPPMEVLVAWDDTIPEVGALAAAYPTVRFIAMGTVQTERPPRSPAGQHELFDRRRSAALPHTT
;
A
#
# COMPACT_ATOMS: atom_id res chain seq x y z
N MET A 1 6.65 9.02 21.79
CA MET A 1 5.30 9.58 22.03
C MET A 1 4.31 8.68 21.30
N PRO A 2 3.15 8.31 21.88
CA PRO A 2 2.12 7.67 21.06
C PRO A 2 1.79 8.65 19.93
N ALA A 3 1.81 8.17 18.68
CA ALA A 3 1.39 8.99 17.57
C ALA A 3 -0.06 9.44 17.87
N GLY A 4 -0.28 10.76 17.87
CA GLY A 4 -1.63 11.30 17.94
C GLY A 4 -2.48 10.77 16.78
N THR A 5 -3.81 10.91 16.88
CA THR A 5 -4.71 10.59 15.76
C THR A 5 -4.15 11.20 14.46
N PRO A 6 -3.97 10.40 13.40
CA PRO A 6 -3.45 10.93 12.14
C PRO A 6 -4.36 12.04 11.62
N GLU A 7 -3.77 13.12 11.12
CA GLU A 7 -4.52 14.17 10.42
C GLU A 7 -4.74 13.81 8.95
N LEU A 8 -3.91 12.91 8.41
CA LEU A 8 -3.97 12.44 7.03
C LEU A 8 -3.76 10.92 6.95
N SER A 9 -4.63 10.25 6.21
CA SER A 9 -4.48 8.86 5.79
C SER A 9 -4.11 8.79 4.31
N VAL A 10 -2.99 8.12 4.00
CA VAL A 10 -2.54 7.88 2.63
C VAL A 10 -2.64 6.40 2.30
N VAL A 11 -3.51 6.04 1.36
CA VAL A 11 -3.60 4.68 0.82
C VAL A 11 -2.82 4.60 -0.49
N VAL A 12 -1.74 3.82 -0.51
CA VAL A 12 -0.93 3.60 -1.72
C VAL A 12 -1.41 2.31 -2.40
N THR A 13 -2.02 2.47 -3.57
CA THR A 13 -2.42 1.33 -4.40
C THR A 13 -1.27 0.96 -5.32
N VAL A 14 -0.74 -0.25 -5.15
CA VAL A 14 0.38 -0.74 -5.96
C VAL A 14 -0.12 -1.19 -7.32
N VAL A 15 0.36 -0.51 -8.36
CA VAL A 15 0.13 -0.87 -9.78
C VAL A 15 1.39 -1.51 -10.35
N ASP A 16 2.54 -0.88 -10.11
CA ASP A 16 3.88 -1.35 -10.47
C ASP A 16 4.64 -1.75 -9.20
N GLY A 17 5.55 -2.73 -9.31
CA GLY A 17 6.15 -3.44 -8.19
C GLY A 17 7.10 -2.63 -7.29
N GLY A 18 8.02 -3.33 -6.63
CA GLY A 18 8.76 -2.83 -5.47
C GLY A 18 9.55 -1.51 -5.62
N GLU A 19 10.17 -1.23 -6.77
CA GLU A 19 10.97 0.01 -6.95
C GLU A 19 10.11 1.28 -6.96
N ALA A 20 8.97 1.24 -7.67
CA ALA A 20 8.06 2.38 -7.72
C ALA A 20 7.47 2.66 -6.33
N VAL A 21 7.06 1.59 -5.62
CA VAL A 21 6.58 1.70 -4.25
C VAL A 21 7.64 2.28 -3.33
N ARG A 22 8.90 1.81 -3.43
CA ARG A 22 10.01 2.34 -2.65
C ARG A 22 10.19 3.84 -2.87
N GLY A 23 10.17 4.29 -4.12
CA GLY A 23 10.28 5.73 -4.45
C GLY A 23 9.16 6.57 -3.84
N VAL A 24 7.91 6.08 -3.88
CA VAL A 24 6.76 6.74 -3.25
C VAL A 24 6.90 6.78 -1.73
N LEU A 25 7.27 5.67 -1.10
CA LEU A 25 7.44 5.61 0.35
C LEU A 25 8.58 6.50 0.82
N ASP A 26 9.72 6.50 0.12
CA ASP A 26 10.84 7.42 0.40
C ASP A 26 10.41 8.89 0.32
N ALA A 27 9.59 9.23 -0.68
CA ALA A 27 9.06 10.59 -0.81
C ALA A 27 8.12 10.97 0.33
N LEU A 28 7.23 10.06 0.76
CA LEU A 28 6.27 10.30 1.85
C LEU A 28 6.95 10.40 3.23
N VAL A 29 7.88 9.50 3.55
CA VAL A 29 8.50 9.46 4.89
C VAL A 29 9.55 10.55 5.12
N ARG A 30 10.05 11.19 4.04
CA ARG A 30 11.08 12.24 4.11
C ARG A 30 10.53 13.65 3.88
N GLN A 31 9.22 13.83 3.92
CA GLN A 31 8.61 15.15 3.79
C GLN A 31 8.99 16.05 4.97
N ASP A 32 9.47 17.26 4.67
CA ASP A 32 9.71 18.28 5.69
C ASP A 32 8.40 18.98 6.05
N GLY A 33 8.18 19.22 7.34
CA GLY A 33 6.96 19.85 7.86
C GLY A 33 5.66 19.08 7.61
N ALA A 34 5.73 17.76 7.43
CA ALA A 34 4.56 16.94 7.14
C ALA A 34 3.59 16.86 8.35
N PRO A 35 2.27 16.85 8.13
CA PRO A 35 1.33 16.60 9.21
C PRO A 35 1.48 15.17 9.74
N PRO A 36 1.01 14.88 10.97
CA PRO A 36 0.89 13.50 11.44
C PRO A 36 0.08 12.68 10.44
N MET A 37 0.73 11.67 9.83
CA MET A 37 0.09 10.85 8.81
C MET A 37 0.28 9.37 9.07
N GLU A 38 -0.67 8.59 8.58
CA GLU A 38 -0.49 7.16 8.38
C GLU A 38 -0.46 6.81 6.89
N VAL A 39 0.38 5.85 6.54
CA VAL A 39 0.52 5.34 5.18
C VAL A 39 0.19 3.87 5.20
N LEU A 40 -0.73 3.44 4.33
CA LEU A 40 -1.17 2.07 4.21
C LEU A 40 -0.87 1.53 2.81
N VAL A 41 -0.28 0.35 2.74
CA VAL A 41 0.09 -0.34 1.51
C VAL A 41 -0.47 -1.75 1.54
N ALA A 42 -1.53 -1.99 0.78
CA ALA A 42 -2.06 -3.34 0.59
C ALA A 42 -1.29 -4.07 -0.52
N TRP A 43 -0.91 -5.31 -0.27
CA TRP A 43 -0.17 -6.15 -1.20
C TRP A 43 -0.69 -7.60 -1.17
N ASP A 44 -0.45 -8.33 -2.25
CA ASP A 44 -0.91 -9.69 -2.44
C ASP A 44 0.20 -10.57 -3.05
N ASP A 45 -0.06 -11.86 -3.18
CA ASP A 45 0.93 -12.85 -3.63
C ASP A 45 1.44 -12.61 -5.07
N THR A 46 0.82 -11.71 -5.84
CA THR A 46 1.32 -11.35 -7.18
C THR A 46 2.45 -10.31 -7.14
N ILE A 47 2.66 -9.64 -6.00
CA ILE A 47 3.70 -8.61 -5.78
C ILE A 47 4.43 -8.82 -4.43
N PRO A 48 5.01 -10.02 -4.18
CA PRO A 48 5.61 -10.35 -2.89
C PRO A 48 6.79 -9.43 -2.50
N GLU A 49 7.44 -8.80 -3.49
CA GLU A 49 8.52 -7.85 -3.26
C GLU A 49 8.08 -6.59 -2.50
N VAL A 50 6.79 -6.23 -2.55
CA VAL A 50 6.25 -5.11 -1.78
C VAL A 50 6.18 -5.45 -0.30
N GLY A 51 5.79 -6.68 0.05
CA GLY A 51 5.79 -7.15 1.44
C GLY A 51 7.19 -7.11 2.07
N ALA A 52 8.23 -7.37 1.27
CA ALA A 52 9.62 -7.30 1.73
C ALA A 52 10.07 -5.87 2.13
N LEU A 53 9.40 -4.82 1.65
CA LEU A 53 9.71 -3.43 2.02
C LEU A 53 9.34 -3.09 3.46
N ALA A 54 8.47 -3.88 4.12
CA ALA A 54 8.00 -3.59 5.47
C ALA A 54 9.14 -3.41 6.49
N ALA A 55 10.24 -4.16 6.35
CA ALA A 55 11.40 -4.04 7.21
C ALA A 55 12.12 -2.67 7.08
N ALA A 56 12.04 -2.03 5.91
CA ALA A 56 12.66 -0.74 5.65
C ALA A 56 11.77 0.45 6.04
N TYR A 57 10.45 0.25 6.16
CA TYR A 57 9.47 1.29 6.43
C TYR A 57 8.59 0.95 7.65
N PRO A 58 9.14 0.93 8.87
CA PRO A 58 8.41 0.49 10.08
C PRO A 58 7.24 1.41 10.48
N THR A 59 7.18 2.62 9.94
CA THR A 59 6.08 3.58 10.16
C THR A 59 4.93 3.40 9.17
N VAL A 60 5.10 2.57 8.13
CA VAL A 60 4.11 2.28 7.10
C VAL A 60 3.38 0.98 7.45
N ARG A 61 2.06 0.95 7.27
CA ARG A 61 1.22 -0.22 7.55
C ARG A 61 1.05 -1.06 6.29
N PHE A 62 1.74 -2.19 6.25
CA PHE A 62 1.61 -3.15 5.15
C PHE A 62 0.49 -4.15 5.44
N ILE A 63 -0.48 -4.26 4.53
CA ILE A 63 -1.65 -5.11 4.65
C ILE A 63 -1.49 -6.28 3.68
N ALA A 64 -1.19 -7.45 4.21
CA ALA A 64 -1.09 -8.68 3.42
C ALA A 64 -2.49 -9.22 3.10
N MET A 65 -2.82 -9.32 1.82
CA MET A 65 -4.11 -9.83 1.33
C MET A 65 -4.07 -11.33 1.01
N GLY A 66 -2.87 -11.92 0.89
CA GLY A 66 -2.67 -13.28 0.40
C GLY A 66 -3.05 -13.40 -1.08
N THR A 67 -3.63 -14.54 -1.47
CA THR A 67 -4.05 -14.75 -2.86
C THR A 67 -5.38 -14.05 -3.15
N VAL A 68 -5.38 -13.14 -4.12
CA VAL A 68 -6.57 -12.40 -4.55
C VAL A 68 -7.19 -13.04 -5.80
N GLN A 69 -8.42 -13.55 -5.67
CA GLN A 69 -9.16 -14.15 -6.77
C GLN A 69 -9.83 -13.09 -7.64
N THR A 70 -9.47 -12.94 -8.91
CA THR A 70 -10.15 -12.02 -9.84
C THR A 70 -11.14 -12.74 -10.75
N GLU A 71 -12.19 -12.04 -11.19
CA GLU A 71 -13.15 -12.56 -12.17
C GLU A 71 -12.51 -12.74 -13.55
N ARG A 72 -11.54 -11.89 -13.87
CA ARG A 72 -10.76 -11.95 -15.12
C ARG A 72 -9.33 -12.42 -14.83
N PRO A 73 -8.61 -12.99 -15.81
CA PRO A 73 -7.21 -13.36 -15.61
C PRO A 73 -6.40 -12.15 -15.08
N PRO A 74 -5.61 -12.31 -14.00
CA PRO A 74 -4.83 -11.24 -13.37
C PRO A 74 -3.90 -10.45 -14.32
N ARG A 75 -3.48 -11.07 -15.43
CA ARG A 75 -2.61 -10.45 -16.44
C ARG A 75 -3.37 -9.75 -17.57
N SER A 76 -4.69 -9.85 -17.61
CA SER A 76 -5.51 -9.08 -18.54
C SER A 76 -5.70 -7.66 -18.02
N PRO A 77 -5.88 -6.64 -18.88
CA PRO A 77 -6.13 -5.27 -18.43
C PRO A 77 -7.30 -5.18 -17.43
N ALA A 78 -8.41 -5.88 -17.70
CA ALA A 78 -9.55 -5.91 -16.78
C ALA A 78 -9.23 -6.57 -15.44
N GLY A 79 -8.47 -7.68 -15.42
CA GLY A 79 -8.05 -8.33 -14.18
C GLY A 79 -7.06 -7.49 -13.37
N GLN A 80 -6.21 -6.71 -14.04
CA GLN A 80 -5.31 -5.75 -13.38
C GLN A 80 -6.10 -4.62 -12.71
N HIS A 81 -7.07 -4.01 -13.41
CA HIS A 81 -7.95 -3.00 -12.81
C HIS A 81 -8.66 -3.54 -11.56
N GLU A 82 -9.19 -4.76 -11.65
CA GLU A 82 -9.85 -5.42 -10.52
C GLU A 82 -8.88 -5.67 -9.35
N LEU A 83 -7.65 -6.14 -9.61
CA LEU A 83 -6.62 -6.30 -8.57
C LEU A 83 -6.30 -4.98 -7.88
N PHE A 84 -6.08 -3.90 -8.64
CA PHE A 84 -5.74 -2.59 -8.08
C PHE A 84 -6.89 -2.06 -7.21
N ASP A 85 -8.13 -2.20 -7.64
CA ASP A 85 -9.28 -1.80 -6.85
C ASP A 85 -9.45 -2.62 -5.58
N ARG A 86 -9.16 -3.92 -5.62
CA ARG A 86 -9.19 -4.78 -4.42
C ARG A 86 -8.11 -4.40 -3.42
N ARG A 87 -6.88 -4.08 -3.88
CA ARG A 87 -5.80 -3.56 -3.01
C ARG A 87 -6.23 -2.29 -2.32
N ARG A 88 -6.71 -1.31 -3.08
CA ARG A 88 -7.22 -0.05 -2.55
C ARG A 88 -8.32 -0.29 -1.51
N SER A 89 -9.30 -1.11 -1.86
CA SER A 89 -10.45 -1.43 -1.00
C SER A 89 -10.05 -2.15 0.28
N ALA A 90 -9.03 -3.00 0.25
CA ALA A 90 -8.53 -3.69 1.45
C ALA A 90 -7.85 -2.74 2.44
N ALA A 91 -7.22 -1.67 1.97
CA ALA A 91 -6.58 -0.69 2.83
C ALA A 91 -7.56 0.30 3.47
N LEU A 92 -8.64 0.68 2.78
CA LEU A 92 -9.58 1.71 3.25
C LEU A 92 -10.17 1.46 4.65
N PRO A 93 -10.61 0.24 5.05
CA PRO A 93 -11.16 0.00 6.39
C PRO A 93 -10.14 0.15 7.53
N HIS A 94 -8.85 0.24 7.21
CA HIS A 94 -7.78 0.31 8.18
C HIS A 94 -7.37 1.75 8.50
N THR A 95 -7.86 2.75 7.77
CA THR A 95 -7.63 4.17 8.08
C THR A 95 -8.32 4.54 9.40
N THR A 96 -7.67 5.37 10.20
CA THR A 96 -8.13 5.83 11.52
C THR A 96 -8.55 7.28 11.54
#